data_AF-R6YKD4-F1
#
_entry.id   AF-R6YKD4-F1
#
_cell.length_a   1.000
_cell.length_b   1.000
_cell.length_c   1.000
_cell.angle_alpha   90.00
_cell.angle_beta   90.00
_cell.angle_gamma   90.00
#
_symmetry.space_group_name_H-M   'P 1'
#
loop_
_entity.id
_entity.type
_entity.pdbx_description
1 polymer ?
#
loop_
_entity_poly.entity_id
_entity_poly.type
_entity_poly.pdbx_seq_one_letter_code
_entity_poly.pdbx_strand_id
1 'polypeptide(L)'
;MSGGGWLLLGLAVAGYCQSFLAYHFFYQEQFYMFRFSKEYAADTLWQVGGATAYLAAFVVQFFLIPFVGPLVMGLSVVVLGWLMKNVWRKIAVSCSLPLLYLLPGICTVWACMDFNYHFDGLLSLLLALVCLNGYLRIGSFRWRMVYGAVTAWVGYLLAGPHLLLAVIAAVLWEVCCGKSRWKGGSLLLLPWGFGLPLLLYGLGWGGEWRLLATPDAYYHPLLLSQKVNYLPGILVLLNVLAACILHRNRKSLSGWRLWTSWGIQICLLAGIFHQGIRHYSNDRNYEIKVLDYYSRTGQWQQMLDYPGLRAGQNAMHACYQNLALSHLGKLGDELFHYSQCGRWGAVISWNKTVNASMLLSDVYYQMGNLALAQEMAFEGMIASERAVNPRLLLRLVQTNLIGGNDAVAEKYISLLEETCMYAEQAGAYRRFLHHPELLRQDAELGPRQACVQHASGLTNAQKAAVDLFQVVRSNPEYQPAFQYFGAICLLCKDLKSFGELMECWKQAETGYSLPVAFQEAWVFMHAGEPELWAAYGVSEAVAGRFKEYGGLVSAGRQDHSLAYRLQNRFGDTFWFYYMFTK
;
A
#
# COMPACT_ATOMS: atom_id res chain seq x y z
N MET A 1 -11.27 -33.68 -7.57
CA MET A 1 -10.49 -32.81 -8.46
C MET A 1 -9.29 -33.57 -8.96
N SER A 2 -9.22 -33.73 -10.29
CA SER A 2 -8.04 -34.17 -11.05
C SER A 2 -6.96 -33.08 -11.04
N GLY A 3 -5.75 -33.37 -11.55
CA GLY A 3 -4.68 -32.36 -11.68
C GLY A 3 -5.13 -31.12 -12.45
N GLY A 4 -5.78 -31.30 -13.60
CA GLY A 4 -6.33 -30.19 -14.39
C GLY A 4 -7.39 -29.35 -13.65
N GLY A 5 -8.22 -29.97 -12.81
CA GLY A 5 -9.21 -29.24 -12.02
C GLY A 5 -8.61 -28.32 -10.96
N TRP A 6 -7.45 -28.68 -10.39
CA TRP A 6 -6.74 -27.81 -9.46
C TRP A 6 -6.10 -26.62 -10.16
N LEU A 7 -5.51 -26.84 -11.33
CA LEU A 7 -4.93 -25.77 -12.14
C LEU A 7 -6.00 -24.74 -12.53
N LEU A 8 -7.16 -25.21 -13.02
CA LEU A 8 -8.28 -24.33 -13.37
C LEU A 8 -8.78 -23.51 -12.17
N LEU A 9 -8.86 -24.11 -10.98
CA LEU A 9 -9.22 -23.37 -9.76
C LEU A 9 -8.18 -22.27 -9.45
N GLY A 10 -6.89 -22.60 -9.53
CA GLY A 10 -5.81 -21.63 -9.28
C GLY A 10 -5.86 -20.46 -10.26
N LEU A 11 -6.04 -20.75 -11.56
CA LEU A 11 -6.19 -19.73 -12.59
C LEU A 11 -7.47 -18.90 -12.41
N ALA A 12 -8.58 -19.50 -11.99
CA ALA A 12 -9.82 -18.78 -11.70
C ALA A 12 -9.66 -17.83 -10.51
N VAL A 13 -9.02 -18.28 -9.42
CA VAL A 13 -8.71 -17.43 -8.26
C VAL A 13 -7.73 -16.33 -8.65
N ALA A 14 -6.69 -16.63 -9.43
CA ALA A 14 -5.73 -15.64 -9.90
C ALA A 14 -6.39 -14.60 -10.82
N GLY A 15 -7.21 -15.04 -11.78
CA GLY A 15 -7.96 -14.14 -12.66
C GLY A 15 -8.92 -13.24 -11.87
N TYR A 16 -9.60 -13.79 -10.87
CA TYR A 16 -10.44 -13.00 -9.97
C TYR A 16 -9.60 -11.98 -9.17
N CYS A 17 -8.49 -12.40 -8.58
CA CYS A 17 -7.59 -11.50 -7.84
C CYS A 17 -7.01 -10.41 -8.75
N GLN A 18 -6.72 -10.72 -10.01
CA GLN A 18 -6.30 -9.72 -10.98
C GLN A 18 -7.41 -8.69 -11.26
N SER A 19 -8.66 -9.13 -11.43
CA SER A 19 -9.77 -8.20 -11.73
C SER A 19 -10.11 -7.27 -10.56
N PHE A 20 -10.02 -7.76 -9.33
CA PHE A 20 -10.50 -7.02 -8.15
C PHE A 20 -9.40 -6.49 -7.23
N LEU A 21 -8.17 -7.03 -7.32
CA LEU A 21 -7.10 -6.79 -6.34
C LEU A 21 -5.72 -6.50 -6.97
N ALA A 22 -5.62 -6.26 -8.29
CA ALA A 22 -4.33 -6.10 -8.96
C ALA A 22 -3.42 -5.05 -8.28
N TYR A 23 -3.96 -3.86 -7.99
CA TYR A 23 -3.20 -2.78 -7.35
C TYR A 23 -2.81 -3.08 -5.91
N HIS A 24 -3.49 -4.01 -5.26
CA HIS A 24 -3.18 -4.37 -3.88
C HIS A 24 -1.85 -5.11 -3.75
N PHE A 25 -1.54 -6.03 -4.66
CA PHE A 25 -0.26 -6.74 -4.65
C PHE A 25 0.91 -5.80 -4.93
N PHE A 26 0.75 -4.91 -5.91
CA PHE A 26 1.74 -3.88 -6.21
C PHE A 26 1.99 -2.96 -5.00
N TYR A 27 0.91 -2.56 -4.32
CA TYR A 27 0.98 -1.74 -3.12
C TYR A 27 1.57 -2.49 -1.92
N GLN A 28 1.42 -3.82 -1.82
CA GLN A 28 2.01 -4.61 -0.75
C GLN A 28 3.54 -4.70 -0.88
N GLU A 29 4.05 -4.64 -2.11
CA GLU A 29 5.49 -4.76 -2.37
C GLU A 29 6.33 -3.70 -1.65
N GLN A 30 5.84 -2.47 -1.55
CA GLN A 30 6.60 -1.37 -0.94
C GLN A 30 6.87 -1.52 0.56
N PHE A 31 6.30 -2.53 1.21
CA PHE A 31 6.57 -2.89 2.61
C PHE A 31 7.64 -3.99 2.75
N TYR A 32 8.27 -4.38 1.64
CA TYR A 32 9.35 -5.35 1.58
C TYR A 32 10.52 -4.81 0.77
N MET A 33 11.75 -5.04 1.25
CA MET A 33 12.96 -4.81 0.48
C MET A 33 13.91 -5.99 0.69
N PHE A 34 13.77 -6.97 -0.18
CA PHE A 34 14.65 -8.14 -0.18
C PHE A 34 16.03 -7.77 -0.70
N ARG A 35 17.07 -8.16 0.03
CA ARG A 35 18.47 -7.94 -0.36
C ARG A 35 19.20 -9.27 -0.50
N PHE A 36 20.01 -9.41 -1.53
CA PHE A 36 20.84 -10.60 -1.76
C PHE A 36 22.13 -10.63 -0.90
N SER A 37 22.27 -9.72 0.08
CA SER A 37 23.40 -9.66 0.99
C SER A 37 23.36 -10.73 2.08
N LYS A 38 24.54 -11.11 2.56
CA LYS A 38 24.70 -12.13 3.62
C LYS A 38 24.20 -11.60 4.95
N GLU A 39 24.38 -10.32 5.20
CA GLU A 39 23.95 -9.59 6.40
C GLU A 39 22.43 -9.64 6.51
N TYR A 40 21.71 -9.27 5.44
CA TYR A 40 20.25 -9.35 5.41
C TYR A 40 19.74 -10.78 5.64
N ALA A 41 20.38 -11.78 5.01
CA ALA A 41 20.02 -13.17 5.20
C ALA A 41 20.22 -13.62 6.65
N ALA A 42 21.36 -13.29 7.27
CA ALA A 42 21.66 -13.63 8.66
C ALA A 42 20.68 -12.96 9.64
N ASP A 43 20.45 -11.66 9.48
CA ASP A 43 19.56 -10.87 10.35
C ASP A 43 18.11 -11.35 10.27
N THR A 44 17.67 -11.80 9.08
CA THR A 44 16.30 -12.28 8.88
C THR A 44 16.14 -13.72 9.36
N LEU A 45 17.07 -14.62 9.02
CA LEU A 45 16.95 -16.06 9.33
C LEU A 45 17.08 -16.37 10.83
N TRP A 46 17.75 -15.51 11.61
CA TRP A 46 17.85 -15.64 13.07
C TRP A 46 16.63 -15.17 13.86
N GLN A 47 15.61 -14.64 13.19
CA GLN A 47 14.34 -14.32 13.81
C GLN A 47 13.43 -15.56 13.88
N VAL A 48 12.51 -15.58 14.84
CA VAL A 48 11.44 -16.60 14.88
C VAL A 48 10.58 -16.46 13.63
N GLY A 49 10.42 -17.53 12.85
CA GLY A 49 9.76 -17.46 11.55
C GLY A 49 10.63 -16.90 10.43
N GLY A 50 11.93 -16.75 10.66
CA GLY A 50 12.87 -16.08 9.76
C GLY A 50 12.94 -16.68 8.36
N ALA A 51 12.81 -18.00 8.22
CA ALA A 51 12.82 -18.64 6.91
C ALA A 51 11.58 -18.27 6.07
N THR A 52 10.40 -18.22 6.69
CA THR A 52 9.19 -17.75 6.00
C THR A 52 9.21 -16.25 5.74
N ALA A 53 9.80 -15.44 6.63
CA ALA A 53 9.97 -14.01 6.42
C ALA A 53 10.92 -13.73 5.23
N TYR A 54 12.05 -14.42 5.18
CA TYR A 54 13.03 -14.31 4.09
C TYR A 54 12.42 -14.71 2.73
N LEU A 55 11.70 -15.84 2.69
CA LEU A 55 11.02 -16.30 1.48
C LEU A 55 9.87 -15.37 1.08
N ALA A 56 9.13 -14.82 2.04
CA ALA A 56 8.07 -13.85 1.77
C ALA A 56 8.63 -12.59 1.10
N ALA A 57 9.69 -12.01 1.66
CA ALA A 57 10.36 -10.86 1.07
C ALA A 57 10.87 -11.16 -0.36
N PHE A 58 11.47 -12.34 -0.56
CA PHE A 58 11.91 -12.77 -1.89
C PHE A 58 10.76 -12.89 -2.89
N VAL A 59 9.60 -13.42 -2.51
CA VAL A 59 8.46 -13.59 -3.42
C VAL A 59 7.75 -12.25 -3.69
N VAL A 60 7.56 -11.44 -2.64
CA VAL A 60 6.79 -10.20 -2.72
C VAL A 60 7.48 -9.14 -3.58
N GLN A 61 8.82 -9.14 -3.70
CA GLN A 61 9.52 -8.21 -4.60
C GLN A 61 9.01 -8.29 -6.05
N PHE A 62 8.54 -9.46 -6.49
CA PHE A 62 8.03 -9.65 -7.85
C PHE A 62 6.59 -9.18 -8.04
N PHE A 63 5.91 -8.71 -6.98
CA PHE A 63 4.54 -8.19 -7.09
C PHE A 63 4.48 -6.85 -7.83
N LEU A 64 5.62 -6.23 -8.12
CA LEU A 64 5.72 -5.13 -9.08
C LEU A 64 5.39 -5.53 -10.51
N ILE A 65 5.59 -6.80 -10.86
CA ILE A 65 5.27 -7.31 -12.18
C ILE A 65 3.77 -7.63 -12.22
N PRO A 66 3.01 -7.07 -13.19
CA PRO A 66 1.58 -7.37 -13.34
C PRO A 66 1.32 -8.88 -13.36
N PHE A 67 0.17 -9.30 -12.81
CA PHE A 67 -0.28 -10.69 -12.70
C PHE A 67 0.50 -11.61 -11.75
N VAL A 68 1.76 -11.31 -11.38
CA VAL A 68 2.57 -12.21 -10.53
C VAL A 68 1.94 -12.40 -9.15
N GLY A 69 1.58 -11.33 -8.45
CA GLY A 69 0.92 -11.41 -7.14
C GLY A 69 -0.37 -12.25 -7.15
N PRO A 70 -1.32 -11.97 -8.06
CA PRO A 70 -2.52 -12.78 -8.24
C PRO A 70 -2.23 -14.27 -8.55
N LEU A 71 -1.24 -14.56 -9.39
CA LEU A 71 -0.85 -15.95 -9.72
C LEU A 71 -0.28 -16.67 -8.50
N VAL A 72 0.61 -16.02 -7.74
CA VAL A 72 1.18 -16.57 -6.50
C VAL A 72 0.06 -16.82 -5.49
N MET A 73 -0.91 -15.91 -5.35
CA MET A 73 -2.05 -16.09 -4.46
C MET A 73 -2.94 -17.27 -4.91
N GLY A 74 -3.29 -17.35 -6.20
CA GLY A 74 -4.07 -18.46 -6.75
C GLY A 74 -3.39 -19.81 -6.56
N LEU A 75 -2.08 -19.88 -6.78
CA LEU A 75 -1.26 -21.08 -6.52
C LEU A 75 -1.29 -21.45 -5.04
N SER A 76 -1.15 -20.47 -4.14
CA SER A 76 -1.14 -20.69 -2.69
C SER A 76 -2.48 -21.26 -2.20
N VAL A 77 -3.61 -20.75 -2.68
CA VAL A 77 -4.94 -21.30 -2.38
C VAL A 77 -5.05 -22.76 -2.82
N VAL A 78 -4.56 -23.08 -4.02
CA VAL A 78 -4.56 -24.46 -4.54
C VAL A 78 -3.70 -25.38 -3.68
N VAL A 79 -2.48 -24.95 -3.32
CA VAL A 79 -1.57 -25.76 -2.51
C VAL A 79 -2.13 -25.98 -1.10
N LEU A 80 -2.65 -24.94 -0.45
CA LEU A 80 -3.33 -25.05 0.85
C LEU A 80 -4.51 -26.02 0.77
N GLY A 81 -5.37 -25.86 -0.24
CA GLY A 81 -6.52 -26.73 -0.46
C GLY A 81 -6.14 -28.18 -0.73
N TRP A 82 -5.08 -28.40 -1.49
CA TRP A 82 -4.55 -29.74 -1.79
C TRP A 82 -3.94 -30.41 -0.56
N LEU A 83 -3.14 -29.68 0.23
CA LEU A 83 -2.59 -30.17 1.50
C LEU A 83 -3.70 -30.50 2.50
N MET A 84 -4.73 -29.67 2.62
CA MET A 84 -5.87 -29.93 3.49
C MET A 84 -6.66 -31.15 2.99
N LYS A 85 -6.89 -31.29 1.68
CA LYS A 85 -7.51 -32.50 1.12
C LYS A 85 -6.71 -33.77 1.43
N ASN A 86 -5.39 -33.71 1.44
CA ASN A 86 -4.55 -34.86 1.80
C ASN A 86 -4.74 -35.28 3.26
N VAL A 87 -4.90 -34.32 4.17
CA VAL A 87 -5.29 -34.58 5.57
C VAL A 87 -6.66 -35.28 5.61
N TRP A 88 -7.66 -34.74 4.91
CA TRP A 88 -8.99 -35.37 4.82
C TRP A 88 -8.93 -36.80 4.29
N ARG A 89 -8.15 -37.05 3.23
CA ARG A 89 -7.95 -38.39 2.65
C ARG A 89 -7.30 -39.36 3.63
N LYS A 90 -6.48 -38.88 4.57
CA LYS A 90 -5.86 -39.74 5.58
C LYS A 90 -6.81 -40.04 6.74
N ILE A 91 -7.65 -39.08 7.10
CA ILE A 91 -8.60 -39.19 8.20
C ILE A 91 -9.91 -39.76 7.67
N ALA A 92 -10.76 -38.98 7.00
CA ALA A 92 -12.07 -39.42 6.49
C ALA A 92 -12.02 -39.80 4.99
N VAL A 93 -11.45 -40.98 4.67
CA VAL A 93 -11.26 -41.49 3.29
C VAL A 93 -12.56 -41.44 2.45
N SER A 94 -13.70 -41.74 3.06
CA SER A 94 -15.00 -41.88 2.38
C SER A 94 -15.70 -40.54 2.10
N CYS A 95 -15.19 -39.43 2.65
CA CYS A 95 -15.84 -38.12 2.56
C CYS A 95 -15.03 -37.18 1.67
N SER A 96 -15.70 -36.52 0.72
CA SER A 96 -15.10 -35.48 -0.12
C SER A 96 -15.90 -34.19 0.02
N LEU A 97 -15.36 -33.23 0.79
CA LEU A 97 -16.01 -31.95 1.08
C LEU A 97 -15.13 -30.78 0.59
N PRO A 98 -15.13 -30.47 -0.73
CA PRO A 98 -14.42 -29.34 -1.30
C PRO A 98 -14.58 -28.01 -0.56
N LEU A 99 -15.78 -27.73 -0.08
CA LEU A 99 -16.06 -26.50 0.66
C LEU A 99 -15.12 -26.37 1.86
N LEU A 100 -14.97 -27.43 2.65
CA LEU A 100 -14.23 -27.40 3.90
C LEU A 100 -12.72 -27.30 3.65
N TYR A 101 -12.18 -28.12 2.76
CA TYR A 101 -10.73 -28.14 2.56
C TYR A 101 -10.21 -26.92 1.76
N LEU A 102 -11.04 -26.21 1.00
CA LEU A 102 -10.66 -24.97 0.30
C LEU A 102 -10.81 -23.71 1.17
N LEU A 103 -11.66 -23.75 2.21
CA LEU A 103 -11.98 -22.59 3.05
C LEU A 103 -10.73 -21.94 3.69
N PRO A 104 -9.76 -22.68 4.27
CA PRO A 104 -8.56 -22.06 4.82
C PRO A 104 -7.77 -21.26 3.79
N GLY A 105 -7.67 -21.77 2.56
CA GLY A 105 -6.99 -21.07 1.46
C GLY A 105 -7.69 -19.75 1.11
N ILE A 106 -9.02 -19.78 0.98
CA ILE A 106 -9.82 -18.57 0.71
C ILE A 106 -9.68 -17.52 1.81
N CYS A 107 -9.77 -17.93 3.08
CA CYS A 107 -9.62 -16.99 4.18
C CYS A 107 -8.21 -16.39 4.25
N THR A 108 -7.20 -17.09 3.73
CA THR A 108 -5.84 -16.56 3.63
C THR A 108 -5.78 -15.41 2.62
N VAL A 109 -6.54 -15.49 1.51
CA VAL A 109 -6.68 -14.35 0.58
C VAL A 109 -7.21 -13.14 1.31
N TRP A 110 -8.25 -13.31 2.14
CA TRP A 110 -8.85 -12.20 2.91
C TRP A 110 -7.89 -11.61 3.95
N ALA A 111 -7.15 -12.46 4.68
CA ALA A 111 -6.13 -11.98 5.61
C ALA A 111 -5.07 -11.13 4.91
N CYS A 112 -4.62 -11.57 3.72
CA CYS A 112 -3.62 -10.83 2.95
C CYS A 112 -4.13 -9.50 2.39
N MET A 113 -5.45 -9.23 2.38
CA MET A 113 -6.02 -7.95 1.91
C MET A 113 -5.65 -6.76 2.80
N ASP A 114 -5.43 -7.05 4.08
CA ASP A 114 -4.92 -6.08 5.02
C ASP A 114 -3.45 -5.86 4.73
N PHE A 115 -3.08 -4.64 4.37
CA PHE A 115 -1.68 -4.31 4.06
C PHE A 115 -0.78 -4.38 5.31
N ASN A 116 -1.36 -4.40 6.52
CA ASN A 116 -0.64 -4.63 7.78
C ASN A 116 -0.42 -6.13 8.05
N TYR A 117 -1.05 -7.03 7.28
CA TYR A 117 -0.82 -8.46 7.37
C TYR A 117 0.31 -8.86 6.43
N HIS A 118 1.29 -9.57 6.99
CA HIS A 118 2.50 -9.97 6.31
C HIS A 118 2.31 -11.28 5.54
N PHE A 119 2.93 -11.36 4.37
CA PHE A 119 2.84 -12.51 3.47
C PHE A 119 3.52 -13.77 4.02
N ASP A 120 4.43 -13.63 4.98
CA ASP A 120 5.06 -14.73 5.71
C ASP A 120 4.06 -15.57 6.52
N GLY A 121 2.92 -14.98 6.95
CA GLY A 121 1.82 -15.71 7.59
C GLY A 121 1.20 -16.78 6.68
N LEU A 122 1.06 -16.49 5.39
CA LEU A 122 0.59 -17.46 4.38
C LEU A 122 1.62 -18.60 4.21
N LEU A 123 2.91 -18.27 4.11
CA LEU A 123 3.98 -19.26 3.94
C LEU A 123 4.15 -20.13 5.19
N SER A 124 3.97 -19.54 6.37
CA SER A 124 3.96 -20.22 7.66
C SER A 124 2.82 -21.23 7.76
N LEU A 125 1.61 -20.85 7.35
CA LEU A 125 0.47 -21.77 7.32
C LEU A 125 0.69 -22.92 6.32
N LEU A 126 1.27 -22.63 5.15
CA LEU A 126 1.67 -23.66 4.17
C LEU A 126 2.65 -24.66 4.80
N LEU A 127 3.72 -24.18 5.42
CA LEU A 127 4.72 -25.04 6.06
C LEU A 127 4.10 -25.85 7.22
N ALA A 128 3.22 -25.25 8.01
CA ALA A 128 2.48 -25.94 9.06
C ALA A 128 1.65 -27.12 8.51
N LEU A 129 0.94 -26.92 7.39
CA LEU A 129 0.19 -27.99 6.74
C LEU A 129 1.09 -29.05 6.07
N VAL A 130 2.27 -28.67 5.56
CA VAL A 130 3.28 -29.63 5.07
C VAL A 130 3.76 -30.52 6.22
N CYS A 131 4.12 -29.93 7.37
CA CYS A 131 4.54 -30.66 8.56
C CYS A 131 3.44 -31.59 9.07
N LEU A 132 2.19 -31.10 9.15
CA LEU A 132 1.05 -31.94 9.53
C LEU A 132 0.87 -33.14 8.58
N ASN A 133 0.91 -32.90 7.27
CA ASN A 133 0.84 -33.97 6.28
C ASN A 133 2.00 -34.98 6.42
N GLY A 134 3.21 -34.52 6.73
CA GLY A 134 4.36 -35.36 7.05
C GLY A 134 4.08 -36.26 8.25
N TYR A 135 3.64 -35.66 9.37
CA TYR A 135 3.29 -36.38 10.60
C TYR A 135 2.25 -37.48 10.33
N LEU A 136 1.18 -37.16 9.60
CA LEU A 136 0.09 -38.09 9.28
C LEU A 136 0.51 -39.27 8.39
N ARG A 137 1.59 -39.16 7.61
CA ARG A 137 2.07 -40.23 6.73
C ARG A 137 2.93 -41.26 7.45
N ILE A 138 3.55 -40.90 8.58
CA ILE A 138 4.42 -41.81 9.32
C ILE A 138 3.57 -42.90 10.00
N GLY A 139 3.87 -44.17 9.71
CA GLY A 139 3.11 -45.30 10.24
C GLY A 139 3.37 -45.61 11.71
N SER A 140 4.63 -45.52 12.15
CA SER A 140 5.06 -45.85 13.51
C SER A 140 4.77 -44.70 14.48
N PHE A 141 4.10 -45.01 15.61
CA PHE A 141 3.80 -44.03 16.65
C PHE A 141 5.07 -43.39 17.25
N ARG A 142 6.13 -44.17 17.49
CA ARG A 142 7.40 -43.65 18.03
C ARG A 142 8.01 -42.59 17.10
N TRP A 143 8.10 -42.91 15.81
CA TRP A 143 8.64 -41.98 14.82
C TRP A 143 7.74 -40.78 14.56
N ARG A 144 6.42 -40.93 14.70
CA ARG A 144 5.50 -39.78 14.70
C ARG A 144 5.78 -38.83 15.86
N MET A 145 5.97 -39.34 17.08
CA MET A 145 6.30 -38.51 18.24
C MET A 145 7.64 -37.79 18.08
N VAL A 146 8.68 -38.49 17.59
CA VAL A 146 9.98 -37.87 17.29
C VAL A 146 9.83 -36.77 16.23
N TYR A 147 9.16 -37.07 15.12
CA TYR A 147 8.91 -36.09 14.07
C TYR A 147 8.13 -34.88 14.61
N GLY A 148 7.04 -35.11 15.34
CA GLY A 148 6.22 -34.08 15.97
C GLY A 148 7.04 -33.18 16.89
N ALA A 149 7.86 -33.77 17.77
CA ALA A 149 8.72 -33.04 18.70
C ALA A 149 9.77 -32.18 17.98
N VAL A 150 10.42 -32.72 16.95
CA VAL A 150 11.39 -31.97 16.13
C VAL A 150 10.69 -30.85 15.36
N THR A 151 9.58 -31.12 14.68
CA THR A 151 8.83 -30.10 13.93
C THR A 151 8.25 -29.02 14.82
N ALA A 152 7.89 -29.33 16.06
CA ALA A 152 7.35 -28.36 17.01
C ALA A 152 8.37 -27.28 17.38
N TRP A 153 9.67 -27.61 17.40
CA TRP A 153 10.73 -26.66 17.72
C TRP A 153 11.39 -26.11 16.46
N VAL A 154 11.96 -26.99 15.63
CA VAL A 154 12.66 -26.58 14.39
C VAL A 154 11.69 -25.90 13.43
N GLY A 155 10.51 -26.48 13.23
CA GLY A 155 9.49 -25.86 12.38
C GLY A 155 9.03 -24.51 12.93
N TYR A 156 8.87 -24.38 14.25
CA TYR A 156 8.48 -23.12 14.88
C TYR A 156 9.55 -22.04 14.70
N LEU A 157 10.83 -22.37 14.84
CA LEU A 157 11.90 -21.41 14.55
C LEU A 157 11.91 -20.98 13.07
N LEU A 158 11.59 -21.90 12.15
CA LEU A 158 11.58 -21.60 10.72
C LEU A 158 10.34 -20.82 10.24
N ALA A 159 9.16 -21.10 10.80
CA ALA A 159 7.89 -20.57 10.30
C ALA A 159 7.02 -19.84 11.34
N GLY A 160 7.36 -19.90 12.63
CA GLY A 160 6.63 -19.20 13.69
C GLY A 160 5.32 -19.88 14.12
N PRO A 161 4.38 -19.10 14.71
CA PRO A 161 3.22 -19.63 15.44
C PRO A 161 2.25 -20.58 14.72
N HIS A 162 2.13 -20.59 13.39
CA HIS A 162 1.21 -21.54 12.74
C HIS A 162 1.65 -22.99 12.95
N LEU A 163 2.91 -23.25 13.29
CA LEU A 163 3.37 -24.61 13.63
C LEU A 163 2.74 -25.13 14.92
N LEU A 164 2.38 -24.26 15.86
CA LEU A 164 1.64 -24.66 17.06
C LEU A 164 0.26 -25.22 16.68
N LEU A 165 -0.37 -24.68 15.63
CA LEU A 165 -1.62 -25.23 15.09
C LEU A 165 -1.43 -26.61 14.50
N ALA A 166 -0.32 -26.88 13.80
CA ALA A 166 0.00 -28.21 13.30
C ALA A 166 0.19 -29.22 14.45
N VAL A 167 0.83 -28.80 15.55
CA VAL A 167 0.96 -29.62 16.77
C VAL A 167 -0.42 -29.93 17.36
N ILE A 168 -1.29 -28.93 17.54
CA ILE A 168 -2.65 -29.12 18.05
C ILE A 168 -3.43 -30.08 17.12
N ALA A 169 -3.38 -29.86 15.80
CA ALA A 169 -4.03 -30.71 14.81
C ALA A 169 -3.55 -32.17 14.86
N ALA A 170 -2.24 -32.39 15.01
CA ALA A 170 -1.65 -33.72 15.12
C ALA A 170 -2.14 -34.45 16.39
N VAL A 171 -2.19 -33.75 17.52
CA VAL A 171 -2.70 -34.29 18.80
C VAL A 171 -4.19 -34.62 18.69
N LEU A 172 -5.00 -33.71 18.15
CA LEU A 172 -6.43 -33.93 17.90
C LEU A 172 -6.65 -35.20 17.07
N TRP A 173 -5.90 -35.36 15.97
CA TRP A 173 -5.97 -36.55 15.15
C TRP A 173 -5.59 -37.83 15.89
N GLU A 174 -4.49 -37.84 16.65
CA GLU A 174 -4.05 -39.03 17.40
C GLU A 174 -5.07 -39.46 18.46
N VAL A 175 -5.63 -38.50 19.21
CA VAL A 175 -6.61 -38.80 20.26
C VAL A 175 -7.90 -39.37 19.65
N CYS A 176 -8.42 -38.73 18.59
CA CYS A 176 -9.70 -39.10 17.99
C CYS A 176 -9.61 -40.32 17.06
N CYS A 177 -8.54 -40.45 16.27
CA CYS A 177 -8.42 -41.42 15.17
C CYS A 177 -7.19 -42.33 15.27
N GLY A 178 -6.30 -42.12 16.24
CA GLY A 178 -5.10 -42.93 16.43
C GLY A 178 -5.42 -44.39 16.74
N LYS A 179 -4.69 -45.30 16.09
CA LYS A 179 -4.79 -46.76 16.26
C LYS A 179 -3.86 -47.33 17.33
N SER A 180 -2.91 -46.54 17.81
CA SER A 180 -1.92 -46.97 18.81
C SER A 180 -2.56 -47.07 20.20
N ARG A 181 -2.21 -48.11 20.97
CA ARG A 181 -2.56 -48.20 22.41
C ARG A 181 -1.97 -47.05 23.24
N TRP A 182 -0.88 -46.44 22.75
CA TRP A 182 -0.17 -45.34 23.42
C TRP A 182 -0.62 -43.96 22.93
N LYS A 183 -1.73 -43.86 22.19
CA LYS A 183 -2.18 -42.59 21.58
C LYS A 183 -2.34 -41.44 22.57
N GLY A 184 -2.67 -41.70 23.83
CA GLY A 184 -2.74 -40.67 24.87
C GLY A 184 -1.40 -39.95 25.12
N GLY A 185 -0.27 -40.61 24.82
CA GLY A 185 1.05 -39.99 24.90
C GLY A 185 1.28 -38.84 23.91
N SER A 186 0.44 -38.71 22.87
CA SER A 186 0.52 -37.54 21.96
C SER A 186 0.24 -36.22 22.67
N LEU A 187 -0.51 -36.23 23.78
CA LEU A 187 -0.78 -35.05 24.60
C LEU A 187 0.49 -34.37 25.12
N LEU A 188 1.60 -35.10 25.26
CA LEU A 188 2.90 -34.54 25.65
C LEU A 188 3.49 -33.60 24.59
N LEU A 189 3.03 -33.66 23.33
CA LEU A 189 3.45 -32.72 22.29
C LEU A 189 2.95 -31.31 22.55
N LEU A 190 1.84 -31.13 23.29
CA LEU A 190 1.31 -29.80 23.61
C LEU A 190 2.26 -29.02 24.52
N PRO A 191 2.59 -29.48 25.76
CA PRO A 191 3.54 -28.76 26.61
C PRO A 191 4.94 -28.68 25.97
N TRP A 192 5.34 -29.69 25.17
CA TRP A 192 6.60 -29.63 24.42
C TRP A 192 6.62 -28.51 23.37
N GLY A 193 5.55 -28.42 22.56
CA GLY A 193 5.45 -27.42 21.49
C GLY A 193 5.29 -26.00 22.01
N PHE A 194 4.49 -25.81 23.06
CA PHE A 194 4.36 -24.49 23.71
C PHE A 194 5.55 -24.15 24.62
N GLY A 195 6.40 -25.12 24.96
CA GLY A 195 7.57 -24.90 25.80
C GLY A 195 8.59 -23.94 25.18
N LEU A 196 8.82 -24.00 23.87
CA LEU A 196 9.76 -23.11 23.18
C LEU A 196 9.26 -21.63 23.16
N PRO A 197 8.03 -21.32 22.72
CA PRO A 197 7.47 -19.97 22.87
C PRO A 197 7.50 -19.44 24.31
N LEU A 198 7.18 -20.29 25.30
CA LEU A 198 7.23 -19.92 26.72
C LEU A 198 8.66 -19.62 27.19
N LEU A 199 9.63 -20.41 26.74
CA LEU A 199 11.05 -20.17 27.03
C LEU A 199 11.51 -18.84 26.42
N LEU A 200 11.21 -18.60 25.15
CA LEU A 200 11.56 -17.35 24.46
C LEU A 200 10.93 -16.14 25.17
N TYR A 201 9.65 -16.23 25.52
CA TYR A 201 8.96 -15.21 26.30
C TYR A 201 9.65 -14.96 27.65
N GLY A 202 10.00 -16.01 28.40
CA GLY A 202 10.70 -15.90 29.68
C GLY A 202 12.12 -15.32 29.58
N LEU A 203 12.79 -15.49 28.44
CA LEU A 203 14.08 -14.88 28.12
C LEU A 203 13.95 -13.44 27.60
N GLY A 204 12.73 -12.93 27.41
CA GLY A 204 12.47 -11.62 26.81
C GLY A 204 12.72 -11.59 25.29
N TRP A 205 12.82 -12.76 24.64
CA TRP A 205 13.06 -12.88 23.21
C TRP A 205 11.71 -13.00 22.47
N GLY A 206 11.48 -12.13 21.49
CA GLY A 206 10.24 -12.11 20.68
C GLY A 206 9.10 -11.25 21.24
N GLY A 207 9.34 -10.49 22.32
CA GLY A 207 8.43 -9.45 22.80
C GLY A 207 7.18 -9.99 23.50
N GLU A 208 6.01 -9.62 23.00
CA GLU A 208 4.73 -9.97 23.63
C GLU A 208 4.30 -11.41 23.37
N TRP A 209 3.65 -12.05 24.35
CA TRP A 209 3.15 -13.43 24.23
C TRP A 209 2.28 -13.66 23.00
N ARG A 210 1.44 -12.69 22.61
CA ARG A 210 0.59 -12.80 21.41
C ARG A 210 1.41 -12.98 20.13
N LEU A 211 2.55 -12.30 19.99
CA LEU A 211 3.44 -12.41 18.83
C LEU A 211 4.15 -13.77 18.78
N LEU A 212 4.31 -14.45 19.92
CA LEU A 212 4.95 -15.76 19.98
C LEU A 212 3.98 -16.93 19.81
N ALA A 213 2.69 -16.73 20.07
CA ALA A 213 1.71 -17.81 20.15
C ALA A 213 0.57 -17.71 19.12
N THR A 214 0.34 -16.55 18.51
CA THR A 214 -0.83 -16.33 17.64
C THR A 214 -0.44 -15.75 16.27
N PRO A 215 -1.39 -15.67 15.32
CA PRO A 215 -1.18 -15.00 14.03
C PRO A 215 -0.81 -13.51 14.11
N ASP A 216 -0.81 -12.89 15.30
CA ASP A 216 -0.29 -11.53 15.50
C ASP A 216 1.19 -11.42 15.11
N ALA A 217 1.93 -12.53 15.12
CA ALA A 217 3.30 -12.61 14.62
C ALA A 217 3.46 -12.19 13.15
N TYR A 218 2.38 -12.22 12.37
CA TYR A 218 2.37 -11.85 10.95
C TYR A 218 1.56 -10.57 10.73
N TYR A 219 1.41 -9.76 11.76
CA TYR A 219 0.72 -8.48 11.70
C TYR A 219 1.61 -7.37 12.24
N HIS A 220 1.17 -6.13 12.06
CA HIS A 220 1.81 -4.94 12.60
C HIS A 220 1.95 -5.03 14.13
N PRO A 221 3.16 -5.22 14.72
CA PRO A 221 3.37 -5.36 16.16
C PRO A 221 2.69 -4.30 17.03
N LEU A 222 2.62 -3.03 16.59
CA LEU A 222 1.96 -1.97 17.40
C LEU A 222 0.42 -1.98 17.30
N LEU A 223 -0.16 -2.76 16.40
CA LEU A 223 -1.61 -2.83 16.20
C LEU A 223 -2.16 -4.17 16.67
N LEU A 224 -3.43 -4.17 17.04
CA LEU A 224 -4.17 -5.41 17.32
C LEU A 224 -4.60 -6.02 15.99
N SER A 225 -4.26 -7.29 15.79
CA SER A 225 -4.60 -8.02 14.58
C SER A 225 -6.10 -8.17 14.39
N GLN A 226 -6.55 -8.04 13.15
CA GLN A 226 -7.95 -8.20 12.82
C GLN A 226 -8.39 -9.67 12.97
N LYS A 227 -9.66 -9.89 13.33
CA LYS A 227 -10.23 -11.24 13.51
C LYS A 227 -10.07 -12.13 12.28
N VAL A 228 -10.07 -11.55 11.07
CA VAL A 228 -9.90 -12.29 9.81
C VAL A 228 -8.54 -12.99 9.73
N ASN A 229 -7.49 -12.44 10.35
CA ASN A 229 -6.13 -12.99 10.32
C ASN A 229 -6.02 -14.31 11.11
N TYR A 230 -6.94 -14.56 12.05
CA TYR A 230 -7.00 -15.80 12.82
C TYR A 230 -7.78 -16.91 12.09
N LEU A 231 -8.65 -16.52 11.16
CA LEU A 231 -9.60 -17.42 10.52
C LEU A 231 -8.93 -18.57 9.75
N PRO A 232 -7.85 -18.37 8.96
CA PRO A 232 -7.19 -19.47 8.25
C PRO A 232 -6.73 -20.59 9.19
N GLY A 233 -6.06 -20.23 10.29
CA GLY A 233 -5.55 -21.19 11.27
C GLY A 233 -6.64 -21.92 12.03
N ILE A 234 -7.67 -21.19 12.47
CA ILE A 234 -8.85 -21.78 13.14
C ILE A 234 -9.56 -22.77 12.21
N LEU A 235 -9.74 -22.41 10.93
CA LEU A 235 -10.40 -23.26 9.96
C LEU A 235 -9.60 -24.53 9.65
N VAL A 236 -8.26 -24.50 9.72
CA VAL A 236 -7.45 -25.73 9.66
C VAL A 236 -7.80 -26.65 10.83
N LEU A 237 -7.84 -26.14 12.07
CA LEU A 237 -8.18 -26.95 13.25
C LEU A 237 -9.61 -27.52 13.16
N LEU A 238 -10.58 -26.68 12.78
CA LEU A 238 -11.97 -27.11 12.59
C LEU A 238 -12.11 -28.15 11.47
N ASN A 239 -11.32 -28.03 10.40
CA ASN A 239 -11.28 -29.04 9.34
C ASN A 239 -10.76 -30.39 9.86
N VAL A 240 -9.68 -30.39 10.64
CA VAL A 240 -9.15 -31.63 11.24
C VAL A 240 -10.16 -32.25 12.20
N LEU A 241 -10.81 -31.43 13.04
CA LEU A 241 -11.86 -31.89 13.94
C LEU A 241 -13.04 -32.49 13.16
N ALA A 242 -13.54 -31.80 12.12
CA ALA A 242 -14.62 -32.30 11.27
C ALA A 242 -14.25 -33.61 10.58
N ALA A 243 -13.03 -33.73 10.06
CA ALA A 243 -12.53 -34.96 9.48
C ALA A 243 -12.47 -36.09 10.53
N CYS A 244 -12.08 -35.80 11.78
CA CYS A 244 -12.05 -36.78 12.86
C CYS A 244 -13.46 -37.26 13.25
N ILE A 245 -14.44 -36.36 13.33
CA ILE A 245 -15.84 -36.69 13.60
C ILE A 245 -16.40 -37.60 12.48
N LEU A 246 -16.09 -37.26 11.23
CA LEU A 246 -16.55 -37.99 10.05
C LEU A 246 -15.71 -39.24 9.72
N HIS A 247 -14.62 -39.51 10.44
CA HIS A 247 -13.72 -40.64 10.17
C HIS A 247 -14.44 -42.00 10.13
N ARG A 248 -15.44 -42.18 10.99
CA ARG A 248 -16.23 -43.43 11.08
C ARG A 248 -17.33 -43.53 10.02
N ASN A 249 -17.63 -42.43 9.32
CA ASN A 249 -18.67 -42.42 8.30
C ASN A 249 -18.15 -43.15 7.04
N ARG A 250 -18.80 -44.26 6.69
CA ARG A 250 -18.48 -45.06 5.50
C ARG A 250 -19.39 -44.77 4.31
N LYS A 251 -20.37 -43.87 4.46
CA LYS A 251 -21.27 -43.49 3.37
C LYS A 251 -20.52 -42.59 2.39
N SER A 252 -20.14 -43.15 1.24
CA SER A 252 -19.60 -42.39 0.12
C SER A 252 -20.72 -42.00 -0.83
N LEU A 253 -20.72 -40.74 -1.27
CA LEU A 253 -21.51 -40.33 -2.43
C LEU A 253 -20.82 -40.85 -3.71
N SER A 254 -21.60 -41.34 -4.67
CA SER A 254 -21.10 -41.81 -5.97
C SER A 254 -21.98 -41.31 -7.12
N GLY A 255 -21.44 -41.38 -8.34
CA GLY A 255 -22.15 -41.01 -9.56
C GLY A 255 -22.59 -39.54 -9.58
N TRP A 256 -23.78 -39.29 -10.13
CA TRP A 256 -24.30 -37.92 -10.32
C TRP A 256 -24.42 -37.13 -9.01
N ARG A 257 -24.78 -37.78 -7.89
CA ARG A 257 -24.96 -37.14 -6.58
C ARG A 257 -23.67 -36.51 -6.04
N LEU A 258 -22.52 -37.13 -6.33
CA LEU A 258 -21.21 -36.59 -5.97
C LEU A 258 -20.90 -35.31 -6.75
N TRP A 259 -21.14 -35.33 -8.06
CA TRP A 259 -20.92 -34.17 -8.93
C TRP A 259 -21.83 -33.00 -8.57
N THR A 260 -23.11 -33.25 -8.30
CA THR A 260 -24.06 -32.22 -7.85
C THR A 260 -23.66 -31.63 -6.51
N SER A 261 -23.23 -32.47 -5.56
CA SER A 261 -22.70 -31.98 -4.27
C SER A 261 -21.47 -31.09 -4.46
N TRP A 262 -20.56 -31.46 -5.35
CA TRP A 262 -19.39 -30.63 -5.65
C TRP A 262 -19.77 -29.31 -6.32
N GLY A 263 -20.70 -29.34 -7.29
CA GLY A 263 -21.21 -28.14 -7.93
C GLY A 263 -21.78 -27.16 -6.91
N ILE A 264 -22.67 -27.63 -6.04
CA ILE A 264 -23.27 -26.82 -4.95
C ILE A 264 -22.17 -26.25 -4.04
N GLN A 265 -21.21 -27.09 -3.61
CA GLN A 265 -20.13 -26.65 -2.73
C GLN A 265 -19.23 -25.59 -3.38
N ILE A 266 -18.90 -25.74 -4.66
CA ILE A 266 -18.09 -24.76 -5.40
C ILE A 266 -18.87 -23.46 -5.61
N CYS A 267 -20.16 -23.54 -5.94
CA CYS A 267 -21.01 -22.34 -6.05
C CYS A 267 -21.11 -21.59 -4.71
N LEU A 268 -21.31 -22.30 -3.59
CA LEU A 268 -21.31 -21.71 -2.25
C LEU A 268 -19.95 -21.10 -1.92
N LEU A 269 -18.86 -21.81 -2.24
CA LEU A 269 -17.49 -21.32 -2.03
C LEU A 269 -17.23 -20.03 -2.82
N ALA A 270 -17.67 -19.95 -4.07
CA ALA A 270 -17.55 -18.76 -4.90
C ALA A 270 -18.36 -17.58 -4.33
N GLY A 271 -19.58 -17.84 -3.83
CA GLY A 271 -20.41 -16.85 -3.15
C GLY A 271 -19.75 -16.32 -1.87
N ILE A 272 -19.26 -17.22 -1.02
CA ILE A 272 -18.51 -16.88 0.21
C ILE A 272 -17.26 -16.07 -0.14
N PHE A 273 -16.51 -16.52 -1.15
CA PHE A 273 -15.31 -15.83 -1.61
C PHE A 273 -15.63 -14.39 -2.01
N HIS A 274 -16.59 -14.19 -2.93
CA HIS A 274 -16.99 -12.86 -3.40
C HIS A 274 -17.49 -11.96 -2.26
N GLN A 275 -18.30 -12.50 -1.34
CA GLN A 275 -18.80 -11.75 -0.19
C GLN A 275 -17.67 -11.33 0.75
N GLY A 276 -16.72 -12.22 1.03
CA GLY A 276 -15.55 -11.92 1.84
C GLY A 276 -14.67 -10.84 1.19
N ILE A 277 -14.46 -10.89 -0.13
CA ILE A 277 -13.75 -9.85 -0.87
C ILE A 277 -14.44 -8.50 -0.67
N ARG A 278 -15.77 -8.41 -0.86
CA ARG A 278 -16.52 -7.15 -0.65
C ARG A 278 -16.49 -6.66 0.79
N HIS A 279 -16.37 -7.54 1.77
CA HIS A 279 -16.36 -7.18 3.17
C HIS A 279 -14.98 -6.70 3.65
N TYR A 280 -13.92 -7.39 3.24
CA TYR A 280 -12.55 -7.13 3.69
C TYR A 280 -11.77 -6.18 2.76
N SER A 281 -12.06 -6.16 1.47
CA SER A 281 -11.57 -5.14 0.54
C SER A 281 -12.48 -3.92 0.64
N ASN A 282 -12.16 -2.99 1.54
CA ASN A 282 -12.83 -1.70 1.57
C ASN A 282 -12.52 -0.95 0.26
N ASP A 283 -13.54 -0.72 -0.58
CA ASP A 283 -13.41 -0.02 -1.86
C ASP A 283 -12.65 1.30 -1.73
N ARG A 284 -12.86 2.04 -0.64
CA ARG A 284 -12.16 3.31 -0.39
C ARG A 284 -10.66 3.13 -0.21
N ASN A 285 -10.24 2.05 0.47
CA ASN A 285 -8.82 1.73 0.64
C ASN A 285 -8.22 1.21 -0.67
N TYR A 286 -9.01 0.52 -1.50
CA TYR A 286 -8.55 0.05 -2.80
C TYR A 286 -8.29 1.20 -3.77
N GLU A 287 -9.17 2.19 -3.83
CA GLU A 287 -8.98 3.39 -4.66
C GLU A 287 -7.66 4.12 -4.34
N ILE A 288 -7.28 4.25 -3.05
CA ILE A 288 -6.00 4.85 -2.67
C ILE A 288 -4.82 4.06 -3.23
N LYS A 289 -4.89 2.72 -3.25
CA LYS A 289 -3.85 1.86 -3.84
C LYS A 289 -3.75 2.06 -5.36
N VAL A 290 -4.85 2.38 -6.04
CA VAL A 290 -4.86 2.73 -7.47
C VAL A 290 -4.17 4.08 -7.70
N LEU A 291 -4.50 5.09 -6.92
CA LEU A 291 -3.85 6.41 -7.02
C LEU A 291 -2.36 6.33 -6.71
N ASP A 292 -1.99 5.57 -5.68
CA ASP A 292 -0.60 5.29 -5.34
C ASP A 292 0.16 4.63 -6.49
N TYR A 293 -0.43 3.64 -7.16
CA TYR A 293 0.14 3.02 -8.34
C TYR A 293 0.39 4.02 -9.47
N TYR A 294 -0.61 4.86 -9.82
CA TYR A 294 -0.44 5.85 -10.87
C TYR A 294 0.61 6.90 -10.52
N SER A 295 0.67 7.32 -9.24
CA SER A 295 1.69 8.25 -8.75
C SER A 295 3.09 7.63 -8.86
N ARG A 296 3.25 6.40 -8.39
CA ARG A 296 4.54 5.69 -8.38
C ARG A 296 5.05 5.37 -9.79
N THR A 297 4.16 5.15 -10.74
CA THR A 297 4.51 4.83 -12.13
C THR A 297 4.49 6.03 -13.08
N GLY A 298 4.23 7.24 -12.56
CA GLY A 298 4.19 8.47 -13.35
C GLY A 298 3.02 8.57 -14.34
N GLN A 299 1.94 7.80 -14.14
CA GLN A 299 0.76 7.76 -15.01
C GLN A 299 -0.24 8.87 -14.64
N TRP A 300 0.22 10.12 -14.70
CA TRP A 300 -0.50 11.30 -14.18
C TRP A 300 -1.86 11.53 -14.86
N GLN A 301 -1.96 11.40 -16.18
CA GLN A 301 -3.23 11.59 -16.88
C GLN A 301 -4.24 10.49 -16.51
N GLN A 302 -3.80 9.23 -16.38
CA GLN A 302 -4.68 8.14 -15.97
C GLN A 302 -5.22 8.30 -14.55
N MET A 303 -4.46 8.98 -13.68
CA MET A 303 -4.91 9.35 -12.34
C MET A 303 -6.07 10.34 -12.39
N LEU A 304 -6.00 11.35 -13.27
CA LEU A 304 -7.07 12.34 -13.45
C LEU A 304 -8.32 11.75 -14.09
N ASP A 305 -8.13 10.80 -15.02
CA ASP A 305 -9.23 10.11 -15.71
C ASP A 305 -9.85 8.98 -14.87
N TYR A 306 -9.32 8.69 -13.68
CA TYR A 306 -9.77 7.59 -12.84
C TYR A 306 -11.20 7.84 -12.31
N PRO A 307 -12.18 6.98 -12.64
CA PRO A 307 -13.58 7.21 -12.23
C PRO A 307 -13.80 7.20 -10.71
N GLY A 308 -12.92 6.55 -9.95
CA GLY A 308 -12.94 6.52 -8.48
C GLY A 308 -12.25 7.71 -7.82
N LEU A 309 -11.78 8.71 -8.58
CA LEU A 309 -11.16 9.90 -8.02
C LEU A 309 -12.21 10.79 -7.33
N ARG A 310 -12.18 10.84 -6.00
CA ARG A 310 -13.14 11.57 -5.16
C ARG A 310 -12.53 12.83 -4.52
N ALA A 311 -11.85 13.64 -5.32
CA ALA A 311 -11.14 14.83 -4.85
C ALA A 311 -12.05 15.84 -4.11
N GLY A 312 -13.32 15.97 -4.50
CA GLY A 312 -14.27 16.84 -3.78
C GLY A 312 -14.70 16.34 -2.39
N GLN A 313 -14.41 15.09 -2.03
CA GLN A 313 -14.84 14.47 -0.77
C GLN A 313 -13.68 14.00 0.11
N ASN A 314 -12.48 13.84 -0.46
CA ASN A 314 -11.32 13.26 0.22
C ASN A 314 -10.04 14.03 -0.09
N ALA A 315 -9.42 14.58 0.96
CA ALA A 315 -8.19 15.35 0.89
C ALA A 315 -7.00 14.61 0.27
N MET A 316 -6.86 13.32 0.54
CA MET A 316 -5.79 12.51 -0.06
C MET A 316 -5.99 12.37 -1.57
N HIS A 317 -7.24 12.22 -2.04
CA HIS A 317 -7.54 12.14 -3.47
C HIS A 317 -7.29 13.49 -4.16
N ALA A 318 -7.70 14.60 -3.55
CA ALA A 318 -7.42 15.94 -4.08
C ALA A 318 -5.91 16.23 -4.13
N CYS A 319 -5.16 15.75 -3.13
CA CYS A 319 -3.71 15.92 -3.10
C CYS A 319 -3.01 15.12 -4.21
N TYR A 320 -3.44 13.87 -4.45
CA TYR A 320 -3.01 13.10 -5.64
C TYR A 320 -3.37 13.81 -6.96
N GLN A 321 -4.59 14.32 -7.08
CA GLN A 321 -5.04 15.08 -8.25
C GLN A 321 -4.17 16.31 -8.51
N ASN A 322 -3.93 17.13 -7.49
CA ASN A 322 -3.12 18.34 -7.60
C ASN A 322 -1.65 18.00 -7.89
N LEU A 323 -1.14 16.88 -7.38
CA LEU A 323 0.16 16.33 -7.76
C LEU A 323 0.22 15.96 -9.24
N ALA A 324 -0.79 15.24 -9.75
CA ALA A 324 -0.88 14.90 -11.18
C ALA A 324 -0.98 16.14 -12.07
N LEU A 325 -1.80 17.12 -11.69
CA LEU A 325 -1.89 18.40 -12.40
C LEU A 325 -0.54 19.13 -12.44
N SER A 326 0.21 19.12 -11.33
CA SER A 326 1.54 19.74 -11.29
C SER A 326 2.54 19.04 -12.21
N HIS A 327 2.58 17.71 -12.22
CA HIS A 327 3.45 16.94 -13.12
C HIS A 327 3.10 17.12 -14.60
N LEU A 328 1.83 17.41 -14.91
CA LEU A 328 1.36 17.71 -16.26
C LEU A 328 1.52 19.20 -16.65
N GLY A 329 1.99 20.06 -15.72
CA GLY A 329 2.09 21.51 -15.95
C GLY A 329 0.75 22.24 -15.98
N LYS A 330 -0.32 21.62 -15.47
CA LYS A 330 -1.71 22.08 -15.55
C LYS A 330 -2.27 22.66 -14.24
N LEU A 331 -1.51 22.60 -13.13
CA LEU A 331 -2.03 22.93 -11.80
C LEU A 331 -2.60 24.36 -11.73
N GLY A 332 -1.88 25.35 -12.25
CA GLY A 332 -2.35 26.73 -12.24
C GLY A 332 -3.50 27.02 -13.23
N ASP A 333 -3.58 26.28 -14.34
CA ASP A 333 -4.55 26.52 -15.40
C ASP A 333 -5.88 25.80 -15.16
N GLU A 334 -5.82 24.57 -14.67
CA GLU A 334 -7.00 23.70 -14.52
C GLU A 334 -7.42 23.50 -13.06
N LEU A 335 -6.86 24.26 -12.09
CA LEU A 335 -7.10 24.05 -10.65
C LEU A 335 -8.58 23.85 -10.28
N PHE A 336 -9.44 24.74 -10.80
CA PHE A 336 -10.87 24.77 -10.50
C PHE A 336 -11.72 24.00 -11.52
N HIS A 337 -11.13 23.50 -12.61
CA HIS A 337 -11.80 22.54 -13.49
C HIS A 337 -12.04 21.20 -12.77
N TYR A 338 -11.22 20.91 -11.76
CA TYR A 338 -11.35 19.74 -10.93
C TYR A 338 -11.95 20.09 -9.57
N SER A 339 -12.64 19.11 -8.97
CA SER A 339 -13.17 19.25 -7.62
C SER A 339 -12.06 19.42 -6.59
N GLN A 340 -12.25 20.33 -5.65
CA GLN A 340 -11.32 20.63 -4.56
C GLN A 340 -11.98 20.38 -3.20
N CYS A 341 -11.19 20.07 -2.18
CA CYS A 341 -11.66 19.86 -0.81
C CYS A 341 -11.04 20.87 0.18
N GLY A 342 -11.03 22.14 -0.22
CA GLY A 342 -10.41 23.21 0.56
C GLY A 342 -8.90 23.05 0.71
N ARG A 343 -8.34 23.72 1.73
CA ARG A 343 -6.88 23.78 1.95
C ARG A 343 -6.16 22.43 2.02
N TRP A 344 -6.83 21.41 2.56
CA TRP A 344 -6.23 20.08 2.75
C TRP A 344 -6.08 19.30 1.44
N GLY A 345 -6.71 19.77 0.35
CA GLY A 345 -6.54 19.18 -0.98
C GLY A 345 -5.22 19.55 -1.65
N ALA A 346 -4.57 20.64 -1.26
CA ALA A 346 -3.22 20.96 -1.74
C ALA A 346 -2.17 20.12 -1.01
N VAL A 347 -2.25 20.10 0.32
CA VAL A 347 -1.35 19.36 1.21
C VAL A 347 -2.17 18.75 2.33
N ILE A 348 -2.14 17.42 2.46
CA ILE A 348 -2.85 16.73 3.54
C ILE A 348 -2.18 16.95 4.90
N SER A 349 -2.94 16.83 5.98
CA SER A 349 -2.36 16.75 7.32
C SER A 349 -1.51 15.49 7.47
N TRP A 350 -0.29 15.65 7.96
CA TRP A 350 0.51 14.49 8.36
C TRP A 350 -0.13 13.79 9.55
N ASN A 351 -0.41 12.50 9.41
CA ASN A 351 -1.05 11.67 10.42
C ASN A 351 -0.14 10.53 10.93
N LYS A 352 1.17 10.63 10.67
CA LYS A 352 2.19 9.64 11.07
C LYS A 352 1.99 8.23 10.47
N THR A 353 1.25 8.13 9.37
CA THR A 353 1.12 6.87 8.61
C THR A 353 2.06 6.87 7.42
N VAL A 354 2.53 5.68 7.03
CA VAL A 354 3.37 5.50 5.83
C VAL A 354 2.70 6.10 4.59
N ASN A 355 1.37 5.96 4.45
CA ASN A 355 0.63 6.49 3.31
C ASN A 355 0.66 8.01 3.19
N ALA A 356 0.45 8.70 4.31
CA ALA A 356 0.55 10.15 4.30
C ALA A 356 1.99 10.59 4.03
N SER A 357 2.96 9.93 4.66
CA SER A 357 4.39 10.22 4.47
C SER A 357 4.85 10.01 3.02
N MET A 358 4.44 8.93 2.35
CA MET A 358 4.78 8.68 0.94
C MET A 358 4.22 9.77 0.01
N LEU A 359 2.93 10.10 0.15
CA LEU A 359 2.30 11.15 -0.66
C LEU A 359 2.92 12.51 -0.39
N LEU A 360 3.10 12.88 0.88
CA LEU A 360 3.68 14.17 1.25
C LEU A 360 5.14 14.29 0.80
N SER A 361 5.92 13.20 0.85
CA SER A 361 7.26 13.15 0.26
C SER A 361 7.23 13.55 -1.21
N ASP A 362 6.31 13.00 -1.99
CA ASP A 362 6.22 13.28 -3.43
C ASP A 362 5.72 14.69 -3.73
N VAL A 363 4.74 15.16 -2.94
CA VAL A 363 4.22 16.53 -3.05
C VAL A 363 5.29 17.56 -2.72
N TYR A 364 6.00 17.41 -1.60
CA TYR A 364 7.07 18.34 -1.24
C TYR A 364 8.25 18.27 -2.21
N TYR A 365 8.56 17.08 -2.73
CA TYR A 365 9.58 16.94 -3.77
C TYR A 365 9.18 17.67 -5.06
N GLN A 366 7.91 17.56 -5.47
CA GLN A 366 7.40 18.28 -6.64
C GLN A 366 7.40 19.80 -6.41
N MET A 367 7.05 20.25 -5.21
CA MET A 367 7.12 21.66 -4.81
C MET A 367 8.55 22.23 -4.77
N GLY A 368 9.59 21.40 -4.79
CA GLY A 368 10.97 21.84 -4.58
C GLY A 368 11.33 22.10 -3.11
N ASN A 369 10.51 21.62 -2.16
CA ASN A 369 10.84 21.63 -0.73
C ASN A 369 11.53 20.32 -0.33
N LEU A 370 12.84 20.25 -0.61
CA LEU A 370 13.63 19.03 -0.45
C LEU A 370 13.76 18.60 1.01
N ALA A 371 13.83 19.55 1.94
CA ALA A 371 13.97 19.25 3.36
C ALA A 371 12.70 18.55 3.91
N LEU A 372 11.50 19.04 3.57
CA LEU A 372 10.26 18.35 3.96
C LEU A 372 10.05 17.04 3.20
N ALA A 373 10.45 16.98 1.92
CA ALA A 373 10.41 15.72 1.17
C ALA A 373 11.27 14.64 1.85
N GLN A 374 12.48 15.00 2.26
CA GLN A 374 13.40 14.13 2.98
C GLN A 374 12.85 13.76 4.37
N GLU A 375 12.31 14.72 5.13
CA GLU A 375 11.67 14.46 6.42
C GLU A 375 10.54 13.43 6.28
N MET A 376 9.62 13.63 5.33
CA MET A 376 8.52 12.70 5.10
C MET A 376 9.01 11.33 4.64
N ALA A 377 10.08 11.26 3.84
CA ALA A 377 10.68 9.98 3.47
C ALA A 377 11.29 9.25 4.67
N PHE A 378 11.99 9.96 5.57
CA PHE A 378 12.50 9.38 6.82
C PHE A 378 11.37 8.94 7.76
N GLU A 379 10.34 9.75 7.95
CA GLU A 379 9.18 9.42 8.78
C GLU A 379 8.42 8.21 8.22
N GLY A 380 8.22 8.15 6.90
CA GLY A 380 7.58 7.02 6.25
C GLY A 380 8.43 5.73 6.34
N MET A 381 9.75 5.87 6.34
CA MET A 381 10.70 4.78 6.58
C MET A 381 10.60 4.24 8.01
N ILE A 382 10.53 5.13 9.01
CA ILE A 382 10.35 4.75 10.42
C ILE A 382 8.98 4.13 10.68
N ALA A 383 7.94 4.67 10.02
CA ALA A 383 6.59 4.14 10.10
C ALA A 383 6.42 2.79 9.35
N SER A 384 7.40 2.39 8.52
CA SER A 384 7.43 1.07 7.89
C SER A 384 8.05 0.06 8.85
N GLU A 385 7.31 -0.97 9.24
CA GLU A 385 7.64 -1.74 10.43
C GLU A 385 8.78 -2.75 10.31
N ARG A 386 8.90 -3.42 9.18
CA ARG A 386 9.75 -4.62 9.05
C ARG A 386 10.82 -4.53 7.97
N ALA A 387 10.61 -3.68 6.98
CA ALA A 387 11.55 -3.51 5.90
C ALA A 387 11.71 -2.02 5.60
N VAL A 388 12.85 -1.72 5.00
CA VAL A 388 13.06 -0.45 4.33
C VAL A 388 12.03 -0.37 3.20
N ASN A 389 11.27 0.73 3.15
CA ASN A 389 10.43 1.02 1.99
C ASN A 389 11.35 1.47 0.84
N PRO A 390 11.45 0.69 -0.26
CA PRO A 390 12.40 0.98 -1.33
C PRO A 390 12.09 2.27 -2.09
N ARG A 391 10.81 2.67 -2.22
CA ARG A 391 10.41 3.95 -2.83
C ARG A 391 10.90 5.13 -1.99
N LEU A 392 10.74 5.07 -0.67
CA LEU A 392 11.22 6.12 0.22
C LEU A 392 12.75 6.16 0.27
N LEU A 393 13.42 5.00 0.20
CA LEU A 393 14.89 4.95 0.12
C LEU A 393 15.41 5.59 -1.18
N LEU A 394 14.73 5.37 -2.31
CA LEU A 394 15.02 6.08 -3.56
C LEU A 394 14.83 7.59 -3.42
N ARG A 395 13.75 8.03 -2.76
CA ARG A 395 13.57 9.46 -2.46
C ARG A 395 14.75 10.00 -1.64
N LEU A 396 15.21 9.26 -0.64
CA LEU A 396 16.37 9.65 0.17
C LEU A 396 17.66 9.68 -0.65
N VAL A 397 17.86 8.80 -1.64
CA VAL A 397 18.97 8.93 -2.60
C VAL A 397 18.89 10.27 -3.32
N GLN A 398 17.73 10.59 -3.92
CA GLN A 398 17.53 11.81 -4.68
C GLN A 398 17.75 13.08 -3.84
N THR A 399 17.15 13.15 -2.64
CA THR A 399 17.28 14.34 -1.78
C THR A 399 18.70 14.51 -1.26
N ASN A 400 19.41 13.43 -0.94
CA ASN A 400 20.81 13.51 -0.49
C ASN A 400 21.76 13.91 -1.63
N LEU A 401 21.56 13.42 -2.85
CA LEU A 401 22.33 13.88 -4.02
C LEU A 401 22.10 15.36 -4.29
N ILE A 402 20.84 15.79 -4.29
CA ILE A 402 20.48 17.22 -4.48
C ILE A 402 21.13 18.09 -3.39
N GLY A 403 21.12 17.61 -2.13
CA GLY A 403 21.73 18.28 -0.99
C GLY A 403 23.27 18.19 -0.92
N GLY A 404 23.93 17.48 -1.83
CA GLY A 404 25.39 17.29 -1.82
C GLY A 404 25.92 16.32 -0.76
N ASN A 405 25.05 15.50 -0.17
CA ASN A 405 25.39 14.48 0.83
C ASN A 405 25.75 13.14 0.18
N ASP A 406 26.78 13.15 -0.69
CA ASP A 406 27.13 12.00 -1.54
C ASP A 406 27.40 10.71 -0.76
N ALA A 407 28.08 10.79 0.38
CA ALA A 407 28.37 9.61 1.20
C ALA A 407 27.11 8.92 1.74
N VAL A 408 26.06 9.70 2.05
CA VAL A 408 24.77 9.17 2.50
C VAL A 408 24.02 8.57 1.31
N ALA A 409 24.01 9.27 0.17
CA ALA A 409 23.40 8.77 -1.06
C ALA A 409 24.04 7.45 -1.51
N GLU A 410 25.37 7.35 -1.50
CA GLU A 410 26.10 6.14 -1.87
C GLU A 410 25.74 4.95 -0.98
N LYS A 411 25.59 5.16 0.33
CA LYS A 411 25.13 4.12 1.25
C LYS A 411 23.75 3.60 0.85
N TYR A 412 22.81 4.48 0.54
CA TYR A 412 21.46 4.08 0.15
C TYR A 412 21.40 3.44 -1.24
N ILE A 413 22.19 3.93 -2.19
CA ILE A 413 22.37 3.30 -3.51
C ILE A 413 22.87 1.87 -3.34
N SER A 414 23.91 1.66 -2.53
CA SER A 414 24.49 0.33 -2.30
C SER A 414 23.47 -0.65 -1.72
N LEU A 415 22.59 -0.21 -0.81
CA LEU A 415 21.51 -1.05 -0.28
C LEU A 415 20.47 -1.44 -1.35
N LEU A 416 20.15 -0.53 -2.28
CA LEU A 416 19.20 -0.77 -3.36
C LEU A 416 19.80 -1.64 -4.48
N GLU A 417 21.11 -1.54 -4.73
CA GLU A 417 21.86 -2.39 -5.67
C GLU A 417 21.88 -3.87 -5.26
N GLU A 418 21.65 -4.17 -3.98
CA GLU A 418 21.47 -5.53 -3.48
C GLU A 418 20.08 -6.13 -3.80
N THR A 419 19.17 -5.37 -4.42
CA THR A 419 17.80 -5.80 -4.73
C THR A 419 17.63 -6.23 -6.19
N CYS A 420 16.60 -7.03 -6.52
CA CYS A 420 16.34 -7.37 -7.92
C CYS A 420 15.67 -6.23 -8.71
N MET A 421 14.71 -5.53 -8.09
CA MET A 421 13.79 -4.64 -8.82
C MET A 421 14.24 -3.17 -8.85
N TYR A 422 15.18 -2.77 -8.01
CA TYR A 422 15.62 -1.37 -7.90
C TYR A 422 17.10 -1.14 -8.20
N ALA A 423 17.89 -2.21 -8.38
CA ALA A 423 19.33 -2.09 -8.55
C ALA A 423 19.72 -1.23 -9.77
N GLU A 424 19.05 -1.40 -10.91
CA GLU A 424 19.34 -0.62 -12.12
C GLU A 424 19.03 0.87 -11.91
N GLN A 425 17.85 1.18 -11.37
CA GLN A 425 17.43 2.55 -11.10
C GLN A 425 18.35 3.22 -10.07
N ALA A 426 18.75 2.50 -9.01
CA ALA A 426 19.67 3.01 -8.01
C ALA A 426 21.08 3.22 -8.56
N GLY A 427 21.59 2.26 -9.33
CA GLY A 427 22.91 2.32 -9.95
C GLY A 427 23.05 3.49 -10.93
N ALA A 428 21.96 3.87 -11.63
CA ALA A 428 21.94 5.04 -12.51
C ALA A 428 22.26 6.35 -11.76
N TYR A 429 21.95 6.45 -10.46
CA TYR A 429 22.27 7.62 -9.66
C TYR A 429 23.76 7.72 -9.26
N ARG A 430 24.54 6.64 -9.36
CA ARG A 430 25.99 6.69 -9.05
C ARG A 430 26.74 7.72 -9.89
N ARG A 431 26.28 7.97 -11.13
CA ARG A 431 26.89 8.95 -12.03
C ARG A 431 26.94 10.38 -11.48
N PHE A 432 26.09 10.69 -10.49
CA PHE A 432 26.01 12.01 -9.87
C PHE A 432 26.87 12.15 -8.62
N LEU A 433 27.34 11.04 -8.04
CA LEU A 433 28.19 11.07 -6.86
C LEU A 433 29.48 11.84 -7.19
N HIS A 434 29.78 12.87 -6.41
CA HIS A 434 30.93 13.74 -6.60
C HIS A 434 30.97 14.50 -7.94
N HIS A 435 29.85 14.53 -8.67
CA HIS A 435 29.71 15.17 -9.98
C HIS A 435 28.51 16.15 -10.02
N PRO A 436 28.55 17.25 -9.23
CA PRO A 436 27.45 18.21 -9.15
C PRO A 436 27.15 18.92 -10.48
N GLU A 437 28.09 18.96 -11.41
CA GLU A 437 27.90 19.45 -12.77
C GLU A 437 26.96 18.56 -13.61
N LEU A 438 27.05 17.23 -13.45
CA LEU A 438 26.17 16.30 -14.14
C LEU A 438 24.77 16.33 -13.54
N LEU A 439 24.67 16.49 -12.21
CA LEU A 439 23.38 16.63 -11.53
C LEU A 439 22.63 17.88 -11.99
N ARG A 440 23.33 19.01 -12.16
CA ARG A 440 22.73 20.27 -12.65
C ARG A 440 22.11 20.15 -14.04
N GLN A 441 22.64 19.27 -14.87
CA GLN A 441 22.15 19.04 -16.23
C GLN A 441 21.03 17.99 -16.29
N ASP A 442 20.78 17.27 -15.19
CA ASP A 442 19.72 16.27 -15.13
C ASP A 442 18.34 16.93 -15.13
N ALA A 443 17.44 16.39 -15.96
CA ALA A 443 16.11 16.95 -16.15
C ALA A 443 15.21 16.85 -14.89
N GLU A 444 15.47 15.90 -13.99
CA GLU A 444 14.70 15.72 -12.77
C GLU A 444 15.37 16.40 -11.56
N LEU A 445 16.66 16.13 -11.34
CA LEU A 445 17.38 16.58 -10.14
C LEU A 445 17.87 18.04 -10.26
N GLY A 446 18.26 18.48 -11.45
CA GLY A 446 18.85 19.80 -11.69
C GLY A 446 17.95 20.97 -11.27
N PRO A 447 16.70 21.05 -11.76
CA PRO A 447 15.77 22.11 -11.38
C PRO A 447 15.50 22.17 -9.86
N ARG A 448 15.48 21.02 -9.19
CA ARG A 448 15.26 20.93 -7.74
C ARG A 448 16.49 21.30 -6.93
N GLN A 449 17.70 21.11 -7.46
CA GLN A 449 18.91 21.59 -6.82
C GLN A 449 18.94 23.13 -6.75
N ALA A 450 18.47 23.82 -7.79
CA ALA A 450 18.36 25.27 -7.78
C ALA A 450 17.41 25.78 -6.67
N CYS A 451 16.38 25.01 -6.30
CA CYS A 451 15.49 25.35 -5.18
C CYS A 451 16.18 25.33 -3.80
N VAL A 452 17.29 24.60 -3.64
CA VAL A 452 17.96 24.42 -2.34
C VAL A 452 19.06 25.44 -2.10
N GLN A 453 19.64 26.02 -3.15
CA GLN A 453 20.79 26.95 -3.03
C GLN A 453 20.51 28.19 -2.16
N HIS A 454 19.23 28.53 -1.97
CA HIS A 454 18.80 29.70 -1.23
C HIS A 454 17.92 29.37 -0.02
N ALA A 455 17.75 28.09 0.31
CA ALA A 455 17.02 27.67 1.49
C ALA A 455 17.93 27.77 2.74
N SER A 456 17.62 28.69 3.65
CA SER A 456 18.34 28.83 4.93
C SER A 456 17.43 28.56 6.13
N GLY A 457 17.84 27.68 7.04
CA GLY A 457 17.22 27.49 8.36
C GLY A 457 16.48 26.17 8.56
N LEU A 458 15.93 25.99 9.77
CA LEU A 458 15.13 24.82 10.15
C LEU A 458 13.68 24.95 9.65
N THR A 459 13.24 24.01 8.82
CA THR A 459 11.86 23.85 8.32
C THR A 459 11.05 22.89 9.20
N ASN A 460 9.73 22.91 9.04
CA ASN A 460 8.80 21.88 9.49
C ASN A 460 7.47 22.01 8.70
N ALA A 461 6.58 21.04 8.84
CA ALA A 461 5.29 21.05 8.14
C ALA A 461 4.43 22.30 8.40
N GLN A 462 4.61 23.01 9.53
CA GLN A 462 3.88 24.25 9.82
C GLN A 462 4.42 25.44 9.04
N LYS A 463 5.71 25.42 8.68
CA LYS A 463 6.37 26.45 7.86
C LYS A 463 6.31 26.16 6.36
N ALA A 464 5.72 25.03 5.94
CA ALA A 464 5.72 24.56 4.55
C ALA A 464 5.32 25.63 3.53
N ALA A 465 4.28 26.43 3.80
CA ALA A 465 3.86 27.51 2.91
C ALA A 465 4.88 28.67 2.84
N VAL A 466 5.46 29.04 3.98
CA VAL A 466 6.49 30.10 4.05
C VAL A 466 7.74 29.67 3.31
N ASP A 467 8.19 28.43 3.53
CA ASP A 467 9.38 27.88 2.88
C ASP A 467 9.16 27.75 1.37
N LEU A 468 7.96 27.36 0.95
CA LEU A 468 7.60 27.33 -0.47
C LEU A 468 7.65 28.71 -1.11
N PHE A 469 7.19 29.77 -0.43
CA PHE A 469 7.31 31.13 -0.94
C PHE A 469 8.76 31.56 -1.11
N GLN A 470 9.65 31.16 -0.18
CA GLN A 470 11.09 31.42 -0.33
C GLN A 470 11.70 30.71 -1.54
N VAL A 471 11.25 29.48 -1.83
CA VAL A 471 11.65 28.77 -3.06
C VAL A 471 11.22 29.55 -4.29
N VAL A 472 9.98 30.06 -4.33
CA VAL A 472 9.51 30.87 -5.47
C VAL A 472 10.34 32.15 -5.65
N ARG A 473 10.65 32.85 -4.55
CA ARG A 473 11.45 34.09 -4.60
C ARG A 473 12.88 33.87 -5.10
N SER A 474 13.46 32.74 -4.74
CA SER A 474 14.85 32.43 -5.05
C SER A 474 15.04 31.68 -6.37
N ASN A 475 14.04 30.93 -6.80
CA ASN A 475 14.03 30.19 -8.06
C ASN A 475 12.68 30.38 -8.79
N PRO A 476 12.40 31.59 -9.31
CA PRO A 476 11.11 31.94 -9.87
C PRO A 476 10.78 31.20 -11.18
N GLU A 477 11.78 30.66 -11.87
CA GLU A 477 11.59 29.84 -13.08
C GLU A 477 11.03 28.44 -12.78
N TYR A 478 11.15 27.97 -11.52
CA TYR A 478 10.63 26.66 -11.13
C TYR A 478 9.10 26.71 -10.94
N GLN A 479 8.39 26.57 -12.07
CA GLN A 479 6.94 26.66 -12.14
C GLN A 479 6.17 25.80 -11.12
N PRO A 480 6.58 24.56 -10.76
CA PRO A 480 5.85 23.79 -9.77
C PRO A 480 5.72 24.51 -8.41
N ALA A 481 6.79 25.17 -7.94
CA ALA A 481 6.71 25.93 -6.68
C ALA A 481 5.74 27.11 -6.79
N PHE A 482 5.83 27.87 -7.89
CA PHE A 482 4.95 29.01 -8.17
C PHE A 482 3.48 28.58 -8.24
N GLN A 483 3.18 27.54 -9.01
CA GLN A 483 1.83 27.02 -9.18
C GLN A 483 1.28 26.44 -7.87
N TYR A 484 2.08 25.71 -7.09
CA TYR A 484 1.63 25.18 -5.81
C TYR A 484 1.38 26.26 -4.76
N PHE A 485 2.28 27.26 -4.65
CA PHE A 485 2.07 28.34 -3.69
C PHE A 485 0.81 29.13 -4.04
N GLY A 486 0.64 29.50 -5.32
CA GLY A 486 -0.58 30.16 -5.77
C GLY A 486 -1.83 29.32 -5.56
N ALA A 487 -1.80 28.01 -5.88
CA ALA A 487 -2.92 27.11 -5.62
C ALA A 487 -3.27 27.05 -4.11
N ILE A 488 -2.28 26.99 -3.22
CA ILE A 488 -2.49 27.04 -1.77
C ILE A 488 -3.15 28.38 -1.38
N CYS A 489 -2.66 29.51 -1.87
CA CYS A 489 -3.27 30.82 -1.59
C CYS A 489 -4.73 30.87 -2.04
N LEU A 490 -5.04 30.44 -3.26
CA LEU A 490 -6.40 30.47 -3.80
C LEU A 490 -7.35 29.52 -3.06
N LEU A 491 -6.90 28.29 -2.76
CA LEU A 491 -7.68 27.32 -2.00
C LEU A 491 -7.95 27.77 -0.55
N CYS A 492 -7.00 28.49 0.06
CA CYS A 492 -7.12 29.11 1.37
C CYS A 492 -7.82 30.48 1.35
N LYS A 493 -8.12 31.04 0.17
CA LYS A 493 -8.63 32.41 -0.03
C LYS A 493 -7.71 33.50 0.56
N ASP A 494 -6.41 33.23 0.64
CA ASP A 494 -5.40 34.18 1.11
C ASP A 494 -4.94 35.07 -0.06
N LEU A 495 -5.78 36.05 -0.39
CA LEU A 495 -5.52 37.01 -1.46
C LEU A 495 -4.34 37.95 -1.15
N LYS A 496 -3.98 38.11 0.13
CA LYS A 496 -2.83 38.93 0.52
C LYS A 496 -1.53 38.27 0.08
N SER A 497 -1.32 37.01 0.49
CA SER A 497 -0.14 36.25 0.08
C SER A 497 -0.10 36.01 -1.43
N PHE A 498 -1.27 35.89 -2.08
CA PHE A 498 -1.34 35.82 -3.54
C PHE A 498 -0.89 37.11 -4.22
N GLY A 499 -1.24 38.29 -3.68
CA GLY A 499 -0.73 39.57 -4.18
C GLY A 499 0.80 39.65 -4.14
N GLU A 500 1.40 39.24 -3.01
CA GLU A 500 2.85 39.17 -2.82
C GLU A 500 3.51 38.21 -3.83
N LEU A 501 2.84 37.09 -4.17
CA LEU A 501 3.27 36.17 -5.22
C LEU A 501 3.29 36.82 -6.61
N MET A 502 2.25 37.58 -6.96
CA MET A 502 2.13 38.23 -8.26
C MET A 502 3.20 39.30 -8.45
N GLU A 503 3.46 40.11 -7.42
CA GLU A 503 4.55 41.10 -7.45
C GLU A 503 5.91 40.43 -7.66
N CYS A 504 6.18 39.34 -6.92
CA CYS A 504 7.41 38.56 -7.07
C CYS A 504 7.56 38.00 -8.49
N TRP A 505 6.48 37.42 -9.05
CA TRP A 505 6.49 36.89 -10.41
C TRP A 505 6.73 37.97 -11.46
N LYS A 506 6.07 39.13 -11.31
CA LYS A 506 6.21 40.25 -12.24
C LYS A 506 7.63 40.82 -12.24
N GLN A 507 8.27 40.91 -11.08
CA GLN A 507 9.65 41.37 -10.93
C GLN A 507 10.68 40.37 -11.48
N ALA A 508 10.37 39.08 -11.44
CA ALA A 508 11.29 38.02 -11.86
C ALA A 508 11.40 37.85 -13.38
N GLU A 509 10.50 38.45 -14.17
CA GLU A 509 10.53 38.44 -15.65
C GLU A 509 10.69 37.03 -16.26
N THR A 510 10.07 36.01 -15.65
CA THR A 510 10.29 34.58 -15.95
C THR A 510 9.87 34.11 -17.36
N GLY A 511 9.21 34.98 -18.14
CA GLY A 511 8.85 34.73 -19.53
C GLY A 511 7.70 33.76 -19.78
N TYR A 512 7.21 33.04 -18.77
CA TYR A 512 6.04 32.16 -18.91
C TYR A 512 4.72 32.90 -18.67
N SER A 513 3.63 32.46 -19.31
CA SER A 513 2.31 33.07 -19.17
C SER A 513 1.70 32.84 -17.80
N LEU A 514 0.98 33.84 -17.28
CA LEU A 514 0.26 33.71 -16.02
C LEU A 514 -0.84 32.64 -16.13
N PRO A 515 -0.92 31.64 -15.23
CA PRO A 515 -1.93 30.60 -15.32
C PRO A 515 -3.37 31.13 -15.19
N VAL A 516 -4.34 30.44 -15.79
CA VAL A 516 -5.75 30.90 -15.87
C VAL A 516 -6.34 31.20 -14.49
N ALA A 517 -6.23 30.29 -13.51
CA ALA A 517 -6.79 30.53 -12.18
C ALA A 517 -6.15 31.76 -11.49
N PHE A 518 -4.92 32.10 -11.86
CA PHE A 518 -4.17 33.21 -11.28
C PHE A 518 -4.57 34.52 -11.97
N GLN A 519 -4.80 34.51 -13.28
CA GLN A 519 -5.44 35.62 -14.00
C GLN A 519 -6.82 35.93 -13.40
N GLU A 520 -7.64 34.90 -13.15
CA GLU A 520 -8.96 35.06 -12.53
C GLU A 520 -8.85 35.71 -11.14
N ALA A 521 -7.96 35.22 -10.29
CA ALA A 521 -7.74 35.82 -8.96
C ALA A 521 -7.24 37.27 -9.03
N TRP A 522 -6.33 37.58 -9.96
CA TRP A 522 -5.80 38.93 -10.15
C TRP A 522 -6.88 39.92 -10.57
N VAL A 523 -7.69 39.54 -11.57
CA VAL A 523 -8.83 40.36 -12.03
C VAL A 523 -9.86 40.56 -10.91
N PHE A 524 -10.10 39.54 -10.08
CA PHE A 524 -11.01 39.64 -8.95
C PHE A 524 -10.53 40.65 -7.91
N MET A 525 -9.23 40.65 -7.58
CA MET A 525 -8.63 41.60 -6.64
C MET A 525 -8.66 43.04 -7.18
N HIS A 526 -8.49 43.21 -8.50
CA HIS A 526 -8.40 44.50 -9.17
C HIS A 526 -9.60 44.78 -10.08
N ALA A 527 -10.80 44.42 -9.64
CA ALA A 527 -12.02 44.45 -10.47
C ALA A 527 -12.33 45.81 -11.13
N GLY A 528 -11.86 46.91 -10.54
CA GLY A 528 -12.04 48.28 -11.03
C GLY A 528 -10.87 48.85 -11.84
N GLU A 529 -9.81 48.07 -12.10
CA GLU A 529 -8.54 48.58 -12.63
C GLU A 529 -8.09 47.80 -13.89
N PRO A 530 -8.75 47.98 -15.06
CA PRO A 530 -8.45 47.21 -16.27
C PRO A 530 -7.01 47.38 -16.78
N GLU A 531 -6.37 48.50 -16.47
CA GLU A 531 -4.97 48.77 -16.80
C GLU A 531 -4.03 47.77 -16.12
N LEU A 532 -4.31 47.39 -14.87
CA LEU A 532 -3.55 46.38 -14.13
C LEU A 532 -3.76 44.97 -14.66
N TRP A 533 -4.90 44.69 -15.30
CA TRP A 533 -5.14 43.39 -15.93
C TRP A 533 -4.18 43.21 -17.11
N ALA A 534 -4.11 44.22 -17.99
CA ALA A 534 -3.21 44.20 -19.13
C ALA A 534 -1.74 44.16 -18.69
N ALA A 535 -1.37 44.91 -17.65
CA ALA A 535 0.00 44.95 -17.13
C ALA A 535 0.51 43.57 -16.64
N TYR A 536 -0.39 42.72 -16.14
CA TYR A 536 -0.06 41.37 -15.66
C TYR A 536 -0.34 40.27 -16.70
N GLY A 537 -0.68 40.64 -17.94
CA GLY A 537 -0.89 39.69 -19.03
C GLY A 537 -2.18 38.87 -18.92
N VAL A 538 -3.22 39.44 -18.29
CA VAL A 538 -4.56 38.83 -18.28
C VAL A 538 -5.11 38.78 -19.71
N SER A 539 -5.57 37.60 -20.12
CA SER A 539 -6.18 37.40 -21.43
C SER A 539 -7.54 38.09 -21.57
N GLU A 540 -7.88 38.51 -22.79
CA GLU A 540 -9.20 39.08 -23.10
C GLU A 540 -10.34 38.12 -22.77
N ALA A 541 -10.11 36.82 -22.92
CA ALA A 541 -11.07 35.78 -22.57
C ALA A 541 -11.42 35.80 -21.08
N VAL A 542 -10.42 35.83 -20.18
CA VAL A 542 -10.64 35.90 -18.73
C VAL A 542 -11.29 37.22 -18.34
N ALA A 543 -10.82 38.34 -18.89
CA ALA A 543 -11.40 39.66 -18.64
C ALA A 543 -12.87 39.76 -19.06
N GLY A 544 -13.22 39.22 -20.24
CA GLY A 544 -14.59 39.15 -20.73
C GLY A 544 -15.47 38.27 -19.84
N ARG A 545 -14.98 37.08 -19.47
CA ARG A 545 -15.69 36.15 -18.59
C ARG A 545 -15.94 36.75 -17.20
N PHE A 546 -15.02 37.56 -16.68
CA PHE A 546 -15.19 38.25 -15.39
C PHE A 546 -16.29 39.31 -15.43
N LYS A 547 -16.30 40.14 -16.49
CA LYS A 547 -17.35 41.16 -16.68
C LYS A 547 -18.73 40.53 -16.74
N GLU A 548 -18.85 39.40 -17.45
CA GLU A 548 -20.10 38.65 -17.52
C GLU A 548 -20.51 38.10 -16.14
N TYR A 549 -19.57 37.48 -15.41
CA TYR A 549 -19.81 36.99 -14.05
C TYR A 549 -20.29 38.11 -13.12
N GLY A 550 -19.60 39.25 -13.10
CA GLY A 550 -19.95 40.40 -12.27
C GLY A 550 -21.33 40.98 -12.59
N GLY A 551 -21.71 41.02 -13.87
CA GLY A 551 -23.05 41.43 -14.33
C GLY A 551 -24.16 40.50 -13.80
N LEU A 552 -23.97 39.19 -13.90
CA LEU A 552 -24.92 38.20 -13.41
C LEU A 552 -25.04 38.19 -11.88
N VAL A 553 -23.90 38.29 -11.17
CA VAL A 553 -23.89 38.39 -9.70
C VAL A 553 -24.62 39.65 -9.23
N SER A 554 -24.41 40.79 -9.91
CA SER A 554 -25.06 42.06 -9.58
C SER A 554 -26.58 42.02 -9.83
N ALA A 555 -27.01 41.42 -10.93
CA ALA A 555 -28.42 41.22 -11.25
C ALA A 555 -29.12 40.21 -10.32
N GLY A 556 -28.36 39.26 -9.75
CA GLY A 556 -28.88 38.15 -8.95
C GLY A 556 -28.67 38.25 -7.43
N ARG A 557 -28.29 39.40 -6.87
CA ARG A 557 -27.90 39.54 -5.44
C ARG A 557 -28.95 39.04 -4.42
N GLN A 558 -30.24 39.06 -4.78
CA GLN A 558 -31.34 38.60 -3.92
C GLN A 558 -31.85 37.19 -4.28
N ASP A 559 -31.27 36.55 -5.29
CA ASP A 559 -31.70 35.24 -5.72
C ASP A 559 -30.99 34.13 -4.95
N HIS A 560 -31.75 33.39 -4.15
CA HIS A 560 -31.26 32.22 -3.41
C HIS A 560 -30.76 31.08 -4.32
N SER A 561 -31.11 31.07 -5.60
CA SER A 561 -30.66 30.09 -6.61
C SER A 561 -29.47 30.56 -7.45
N LEU A 562 -28.86 31.72 -7.13
CA LEU A 562 -27.75 32.31 -7.89
C LEU A 562 -26.59 31.32 -8.10
N ALA A 563 -26.20 30.58 -7.06
CA ALA A 563 -25.13 29.59 -7.13
C ALA A 563 -25.41 28.51 -8.21
N TYR A 564 -26.65 27.98 -8.27
CA TYR A 564 -27.03 26.96 -9.25
C TYR A 564 -26.98 27.51 -10.68
N ARG A 565 -27.42 28.75 -10.90
CA ARG A 565 -27.38 29.39 -12.22
C ARG A 565 -25.95 29.65 -12.71
N LEU A 566 -25.04 30.00 -11.79
CA LEU A 566 -23.64 30.28 -12.10
C LEU A 566 -22.80 29.00 -12.27
N GLN A 567 -23.15 27.92 -11.57
CA GLN A 567 -22.38 26.67 -11.55
C GLN A 567 -22.04 26.14 -12.95
N ASN A 568 -23.00 26.11 -13.88
CA ASN A 568 -22.79 25.54 -15.21
C ASN A 568 -21.84 26.37 -16.09
N ARG A 569 -21.70 27.66 -15.80
CA ARG A 569 -20.92 28.60 -16.63
C ARG A 569 -19.64 29.09 -15.96
N PHE A 570 -19.56 29.03 -14.65
CA PHE A 570 -18.44 29.55 -13.88
C PHE A 570 -18.01 28.63 -12.75
N GLY A 571 -18.59 27.43 -12.61
CA GLY A 571 -18.22 26.49 -11.55
C GLY A 571 -16.76 26.04 -11.59
N ASP A 572 -16.12 26.25 -12.72
CA ASP A 572 -14.72 26.00 -13.05
C ASP A 572 -13.79 27.20 -12.80
N THR A 573 -14.28 28.31 -12.22
CA THR A 573 -13.48 29.53 -11.98
C THR A 573 -13.17 29.76 -10.50
N PHE A 574 -12.09 30.49 -10.24
CA PHE A 574 -11.73 30.96 -8.90
C PHE A 574 -12.85 31.79 -8.26
N TRP A 575 -13.55 32.65 -9.03
CA TRP A 575 -14.58 33.54 -8.49
C TRP A 575 -15.74 32.76 -7.89
N PHE A 576 -16.16 31.69 -8.57
CA PHE A 576 -17.21 30.81 -8.08
C PHE A 576 -16.76 30.06 -6.83
N TYR A 577 -15.55 29.49 -6.86
CA TYR A 577 -14.96 28.84 -5.69
C TYR A 577 -14.90 29.80 -4.48
N TYR A 578 -14.39 31.01 -4.68
CA TYR A 578 -14.25 32.03 -3.64
C TYR A 578 -15.60 32.42 -3.02
N MET A 579 -16.64 32.57 -3.84
CA MET A 579 -17.95 33.04 -3.39
C MET A 579 -18.81 31.94 -2.74
N PHE A 580 -18.79 30.72 -3.27
CA PHE A 580 -19.78 29.69 -2.92
C PHE A 580 -19.21 28.48 -2.18
N THR A 581 -17.88 28.29 -2.17
CA THR A 581 -17.25 27.20 -1.40
C THR A 581 -16.86 27.71 -0.01
N LYS A 582 -17.09 26.92 1.03
CA LYS A 582 -16.79 27.32 2.42
C LYS A 582 -15.33 27.14 2.79
#